data_AF-A0A0G0FFD2-F1
#
_entry.id   AF-A0A0G0FFD2-F1
#
_cell.length_a   1.000
_cell.length_b   1.000
_cell.length_c   1.000
_cell.angle_alpha   90.00
_cell.angle_beta   90.00
_cell.angle_gamma   90.00
#
_symmetry.space_group_name_H-M   'P 1'
#
loop_
_entity.id
_entity.type
_entity.pdbx_description
1 polymer ?
#
loop_
_entity_poly.entity_id
_entity_poly.type
_entity_poly.pdbx_seq_one_letter_code
_entity_poly.pdbx_strand_id
1 'polypeptide(L)' 'FTNFYHIDCYRLKNTKDILELDFKEIIKNPQNIVAIEWPERIKKALPKNIIIIKFKFIYPEHSRRVDKNKREIVFKRGG' A
#
# COMPACT_ATOMS: atom_id res chain seq x y z
N PHE A 1 6.55 16.02 9.22
CA PHE A 1 5.24 15.46 8.90
C PHE A 1 4.32 15.71 10.08
N THR A 2 3.04 15.99 9.82
CA THR A 2 2.08 16.43 10.83
C THR A 2 1.04 15.35 11.13
N ASN A 3 0.64 14.58 10.11
CA ASN A 3 -0.36 13.54 10.23
C ASN A 3 0.12 12.22 9.61
N PHE A 4 -0.36 11.11 10.16
CA PHE A 4 -0.20 9.77 9.60
C PHE A 4 -1.57 9.17 9.33
N TYR A 5 -1.78 8.73 8.08
CA TYR A 5 -3.00 8.07 7.64
C TYR A 5 -2.68 6.64 7.24
N HIS A 6 -3.47 5.70 7.75
CA HIS A 6 -3.44 4.31 7.34
C HIS A 6 -4.78 3.96 6.68
N ILE A 7 -4.70 3.43 5.46
CA ILE A 7 -5.87 3.14 4.63
C ILE A 7 -5.79 1.69 4.17
N ASP A 8 -6.74 0.87 4.62
CA ASP A 8 -6.89 -0.52 4.17
C ASP A 8 -7.94 -0.61 3.06
N CYS A 9 -7.48 -0.79 1.83
CA CYS A 9 -8.37 -0.85 0.66
C CYS A 9 -9.10 -2.19 0.53
N TYR A 10 -8.72 -3.24 1.27
CA TYR A 10 -9.39 -4.54 1.20
C TYR A 10 -10.87 -4.45 1.60
N ARG A 11 -11.21 -3.54 2.52
CA ARG A 11 -12.58 -3.35 3.02
C ARG A 11 -13.49 -2.54 2.10
N LEU A 12 -12.91 -1.84 1.12
CA LEU A 12 -13.70 -1.06 0.17
C LEU A 12 -14.60 -1.99 -0.64
N LYS A 13 -15.87 -1.62 -0.81
CA LYS A 13 -16.77 -2.39 -1.67
C LYS A 13 -16.54 -2.00 -3.13
N ASN A 14 -16.39 -0.71 -3.41
CA ASN A 14 -16.10 -0.16 -4.73
C ASN A 14 -15.04 0.94 -4.71
N THR A 15 -14.39 1.19 -5.85
CA THR A 15 -13.36 2.23 -6.01
C THR A 15 -13.90 3.67 -5.89
N LYS A 16 -15.22 3.85 -5.96
CA LYS A 16 -15.86 5.16 -5.81
C LYS A 16 -15.90 5.61 -4.34
N ASP A 17 -16.05 4.68 -3.41
CA ASP A 17 -16.12 4.93 -1.97
C ASP A 17 -14.87 5.67 -1.45
N ILE A 18 -13.68 5.40 -2.02
CA ILE A 18 -12.44 6.10 -1.61
C ILE A 18 -12.34 7.51 -2.16
N LEU A 19 -12.98 7.80 -3.31
CA LEU A 19 -12.98 9.14 -3.88
C LEU A 19 -13.83 10.12 -3.06
N GLU A 20 -14.78 9.59 -2.29
CA GLU A 20 -15.68 10.36 -1.41
C GLU A 20 -15.07 10.65 -0.02
N LEU A 21 -14.02 9.92 0.39
CA LEU A 21 -13.39 10.02 1.72
C LEU A 21 -12.33 11.13 1.86
N ASP A 22 -12.43 12.22 1.08
CA ASP A 22 -11.39 13.27 0.98
C ASP A 22 -9.97 12.73 0.65
N PHE A 23 -9.89 11.49 0.14
CA PHE A 23 -8.63 10.80 -0.13
C PHE A 23 -7.69 11.63 -1.00
N LYS A 24 -8.24 12.32 -2.00
CA LYS A 24 -7.46 13.21 -2.89
C LYS A 24 -6.77 14.34 -2.13
N GLU A 25 -7.43 14.94 -1.14
CA GLU A 25 -6.84 16.04 -0.38
C GLU A 25 -5.82 15.52 0.64
N ILE A 26 -6.08 14.36 1.24
CA ILE A 26 -5.14 13.67 2.12
C ILE A 26 -3.83 13.35 1.40
N ILE A 27 -3.88 12.75 0.20
CA ILE A 27 -2.67 12.33 -0.54
C ILE A 27 -1.92 13.49 -1.20
N LYS A 28 -2.59 14.61 -1.49
CA LYS A 28 -1.95 15.79 -2.08
C LYS A 28 -1.15 16.59 -1.06
N ASN A 29 -1.53 16.54 0.21
CA ASN A 29 -0.86 17.32 1.23
C ASN A 29 0.52 16.70 1.56
N PRO A 30 1.64 17.37 1.25
CA PRO A 30 2.98 16.83 1.44
C PRO A 30 3.40 16.71 2.92
N GLN A 31 2.64 17.31 3.86
CA GLN A 31 2.89 17.16 5.29
C GLN A 31 2.34 15.84 5.86
N ASN A 32 1.56 15.10 5.07
CA ASN A 32 0.99 13.82 5.46
C ASN A 32 1.91 12.65 5.06
N ILE A 33 2.01 11.65 5.93
CA ILE A 33 2.47 10.32 5.55
C ILE A 33 1.22 9.46 5.38
N VAL A 34 1.08 8.81 4.22
CA VAL A 34 -0.07 7.96 3.91
C VAL A 34 0.41 6.55 3.59
N ALA A 35 0.03 5.58 4.42
CA ALA A 35 0.24 4.17 4.20
C ALA A 35 -1.04 3.53 3.65
N ILE A 36 -0.93 2.84 2.52
CA ILE A 36 -2.08 2.23 1.84
C ILE A 36 -1.84 0.73 1.70
N GLU A 37 -2.70 -0.07 2.33
CA GLU A 37 -2.74 -1.52 2.14
C GLU A 37 -3.70 -1.89 1.01
N TRP A 38 -3.35 -2.95 0.27
CA TRP A 38 -4.07 -3.42 -0.92
C TRP A 38 -4.30 -2.29 -1.98
N PRO A 39 -3.26 -1.49 -2.31
CA PRO A 39 -3.39 -0.33 -3.20
C PRO A 39 -3.84 -0.71 -4.62
N GLU A 40 -3.72 -1.98 -5.02
CA GLU A 40 -4.18 -2.47 -6.31
C GLU A 40 -5.68 -2.31 -6.57
N ARG A 41 -6.48 -2.17 -5.51
CA ARG A 41 -7.93 -1.93 -5.65
C ARG A 41 -8.24 -0.49 -6.08
N ILE A 42 -7.32 0.44 -5.88
CA ILE A 42 -7.48 1.88 -6.16
C ILE A 42 -6.42 2.44 -7.12
N LYS A 43 -5.77 1.61 -7.94
CA LYS A 43 -4.63 2.00 -8.81
C LYS A 43 -4.85 3.30 -9.59
N LYS A 44 -6.07 3.53 -10.09
CA LYS A 44 -6.40 4.71 -10.90
C LYS A 44 -6.41 6.02 -10.10
N ALA A 45 -6.54 5.95 -8.78
CA ALA A 45 -6.59 7.10 -7.87
C ALA A 45 -5.23 7.38 -7.19
N LEU A 46 -4.25 6.49 -7.32
CA LEU A 46 -2.94 6.65 -6.71
C LEU A 46 -2.10 7.72 -7.46
N PRO A 47 -1.27 8.48 -6.74
CA PRO A 47 -0.32 9.38 -7.39
C PRO A 47 0.79 8.58 -8.06
N LYS A 48 1.46 9.18 -9.06
CA LYS A 48 2.57 8.52 -9.76
C LYS A 48 3.80 8.34 -8.87
N ASN A 49 4.12 9.35 -8.06
CA ASN A 49 5.29 9.33 -7.18
C ASN A 49 4.96 8.69 -5.83
N ILE A 50 4.98 7.35 -5.78
CA ILE A 50 4.76 6.57 -4.55
C ILE A 50 5.94 5.64 -4.28
N ILE A 51 6.10 5.24 -3.02
CA ILE A 51 6.97 4.13 -2.66
C ILE A 51 6.09 2.89 -2.49
N ILE A 52 6.32 1.90 -3.35
CA ILE A 52 5.65 0.61 -3.28
C ILE A 52 6.50 -0.31 -2.42
N ILE A 53 5.92 -0.78 -1.32
CA ILE A 53 6.53 -1.77 -0.44
C ILE A 53 5.81 -3.09 -0.70
N LYS A 54 6.56 -4.13 -1.08
CA LYS A 54 6.03 -5.48 -1.27
C LYS A 54 6.63 -6.42 -0.22
N PHE A 55 5.76 -7.19 0.42
CA PHE A 55 6.15 -8.27 1.32
C PHE A 55 6.01 -9.60 0.59
N LYS A 56 7.08 -10.39 0.56
CA LYS A 56 7.07 -11.73 -0.04
C LYS A 56 7.40 -12.78 1.01
N PHE A 57 6.80 -13.95 0.87
CA PHE A 57 7.17 -15.12 1.67
C PHE A 57 8.58 -15.61 1.28
N ILE A 58 9.36 -16.01 2.29
CA ILE A 58 10.69 -16.59 2.10
C ILE A 58 10.56 -18.12 2.05
N TYR A 59 11.22 -18.70 1.04
CA TYR A 59 11.37 -20.14 0.89
C TYR A 59 12.80 -20.52 1.25
N PRO A 60 13.01 -21.31 2.32
CA PRO A 60 14.33 -21.87 2.60
C PRO A 60 14.78 -22.78 1.46
N GLU A 61 16.09 -22.79 1.21
CA GLU A 61 16.70 -23.70 0.24
C GLU A 61 16.34 -25.15 0.59
N HIS A 62 15.91 -25.92 -0.42
CA HIS A 62 15.41 -27.30 -0.30
C HIS A 62 14.09 -27.52 0.48
N SER A 63 13.37 -26.46 0.88
CA SER A 63 12.06 -26.58 1.54
C SER A 63 10.90 -26.22 0.61
N ARG A 64 9.88 -27.09 0.54
CA ARG A 64 8.57 -26.75 -0.06
C ARG A 64 7.65 -25.98 0.91
N ARG A 65 8.04 -25.86 2.18
CA ARG A 65 7.29 -25.15 3.22
C ARG A 65 7.77 -23.71 3.32
N VAL A 66 6.81 -22.79 3.31
CA VAL A 66 7.02 -21.36 3.56
C VAL A 66 7.33 -21.13 5.04
N ASP A 67 8.33 -20.31 5.34
CA ASP A 67 8.50 -19.75 6.68
C ASP A 67 7.44 -18.66 6.90
N LYS A 68 6.39 -18.98 7.67
CA LYS A 68 5.27 -18.09 7.93
C LYS A 68 5.66 -16.85 8.75
N ASN A 69 6.82 -16.86 9.40
CA ASN A 69 7.26 -15.78 10.29
C ASN A 69 8.31 -14.85 9.65
N LYS A 70 8.76 -15.13 8.42
CA LYS A 70 9.73 -14.28 7.71
C LYS A 70 9.18 -13.73 6.40
N ARG A 71 9.54 -12.49 6.08
CA ARG A 71 9.19 -11.83 4.82
C ARG A 71 10.40 -11.12 4.23
N GLU A 72 10.56 -11.23 2.92
CA GLU A 72 11.41 -10.32 2.15
C GLU A 72 10.62 -9.03 1.91
N ILE A 73 11.20 -7.88 2.26
CA ILE A 73 10.63 -6.55 1.99
C ILE A 73 11.33 -5.98 0.77
N VAL A 74 10.57 -5.66 -0.28
CA VAL A 74 11.07 -5.08 -1.52
C VAL A 74 10.49 -3.68 -1.71
N PHE A 75 11.37 -2.69 -1.82
CA PHE A 75 11.00 -1.31 -2.11
C PHE A 75 11.10 -1.06 -3.62
N LYS A 76 10.06 -0.45 -4.19
CA LYS A 76 10.06 0.03 -5.59
C LYS A 76 9.53 1.44 -5.64
N ARG A 77 10.12 2.28 -6.50
CA ARG A 77 9.54 3.58 -6.80
C ARG A 77 8.43 3.39 -7.83
N GLY A 78 7.23 3.85 -7.52
CA GLY A 78 6.10 3.90 -8.45
C GLY A 78 6.37 4.92 -9.55
N GLY A 79 5.98 4.56 -10.77
CA GLY A 79 5.99 5.40 -11.98
C GLY A 79 4.75 5.11 -12.79
#